data_AF-A0A963HMP7-F1
#
_entry.id   AF-A0A963HMP7-F1
#
_cell.length_a   1.000
_cell.length_b   1.000
_cell.length_c   1.000
_cell.angle_alpha   90.00
_cell.angle_beta   90.00
_cell.angle_gamma   90.00
#
_symmetry.space_group_name_H-M   'P 1'
#
loop_
_entity.id
_entity.type
_entity.pdbx_description
1 polymer ?
#
loop_
_entity_poly.entity_id
_entity_poly.type
_entity_poly.pdbx_seq_one_letter_code
_entity_poly.pdbx_strand_id
1 'polypeptide(L)'
;MMAEKRNDSSLSGIVATGKDFIAMLRDGMLLLIAVLLIGWPQTINSILVEAGFEEGSFAGVKWKAKLTQSDIILLKAQATIADLKEQNENLNNILLALKSQVHSPEIKADIAKLNQLNARLVESSAKVQSDVKTITSANASLIQKVQASTGTAATWGVVYGGDRTLDAAKYEVQTIASKLGLQNAAIYYRNNSFRSVATTTDRLQAEQLLKKAKERRKDSYIVNMSTWCPSTTEKNGYFECLNP
;
A
#
# COMPACT_ATOMS: atom_id res chain seq x y z
N MET A 1 3.91 29.81 -82.84
CA MET A 1 4.43 29.35 -81.53
C MET A 1 3.23 28.99 -80.66
N MET A 2 2.94 27.70 -80.53
CA MET A 2 1.83 27.18 -79.73
C MET A 2 2.29 27.02 -78.28
N ALA A 3 1.51 27.52 -77.32
CA ALA A 3 1.64 27.20 -75.91
C ALA A 3 0.35 26.53 -75.44
N GLU A 4 0.51 25.27 -75.05
CA GLU A 4 -0.49 24.34 -74.55
C GLU A 4 -0.93 24.74 -73.13
N LYS A 5 -2.23 24.96 -72.93
CA LYS A 5 -2.84 25.09 -71.59
C LYS A 5 -3.24 23.68 -71.12
N ARG A 6 -2.51 23.10 -70.17
CA ARG A 6 -2.89 21.84 -69.53
C ARG A 6 -3.90 22.07 -68.41
N ASN A 7 -4.90 21.19 -68.37
CA ASN A 7 -5.96 21.08 -67.37
C ASN A 7 -5.41 20.57 -66.03
N ASP A 8 -5.53 21.36 -64.98
CA ASP A 8 -5.46 20.92 -63.58
C ASP A 8 -6.89 20.77 -63.03
N SER A 9 -7.55 19.64 -63.31
CA SER A 9 -8.90 19.40 -62.78
C SER A 9 -9.22 17.93 -62.52
N SER A 10 -8.25 17.11 -62.10
CA SER A 10 -8.51 15.71 -61.69
C SER A 10 -7.99 15.33 -60.30
N LEU A 11 -7.21 16.19 -59.63
CA LEU A 11 -6.61 15.86 -58.31
C LEU A 11 -7.42 16.36 -57.10
N SER A 12 -8.39 17.26 -57.27
CA SER A 12 -9.19 17.78 -56.14
C SER A 12 -10.36 16.86 -55.73
N GLY A 13 -10.87 16.01 -56.63
CA GLY A 13 -12.00 15.13 -56.33
C GLY A 13 -11.64 13.90 -55.47
N ILE A 14 -10.44 13.35 -55.62
CA ILE A 14 -10.01 12.15 -54.88
C ILE A 14 -9.59 12.47 -53.44
N VAL A 15 -9.04 13.67 -53.21
CA VAL A 15 -8.63 14.11 -51.86
C VAL A 15 -9.84 14.47 -50.98
N ALA A 16 -10.93 14.96 -51.58
CA ALA A 16 -12.16 15.29 -50.85
C ALA A 16 -12.89 14.03 -50.34
N THR A 17 -13.08 13.02 -51.19
CA THR A 17 -13.77 11.77 -50.81
C THR A 17 -13.00 10.94 -49.78
N GLY A 18 -11.66 10.98 -49.81
CA GLY A 18 -10.83 10.32 -48.80
C GLY A 18 -10.97 10.93 -47.41
N LYS A 19 -11.11 12.27 -47.32
CA LYS A 19 -11.25 12.98 -46.05
C LYS A 19 -12.56 12.65 -45.34
N ASP A 20 -13.66 12.57 -46.08
CA ASP A 20 -14.97 12.27 -45.51
C ASP A 20 -15.07 10.79 -45.07
N PHE A 21 -14.44 9.87 -45.81
CA PHE A 21 -14.33 8.47 -45.39
C PHE A 21 -13.52 8.30 -44.10
N ILE A 22 -12.41 9.04 -43.95
CA ILE A 22 -11.61 9.03 -42.71
C ILE A 22 -12.41 9.61 -41.54
N ALA A 23 -13.16 10.69 -41.76
CA ALA A 23 -14.02 11.26 -40.72
C ALA A 23 -15.09 10.26 -40.27
N MET A 24 -15.74 9.57 -41.22
CA MET A 24 -16.77 8.57 -40.93
C MET A 24 -16.21 7.32 -40.24
N LEU A 25 -15.00 6.88 -40.63
CA LEU A 25 -14.32 5.74 -40.01
C LEU A 25 -13.86 6.07 -38.59
N ARG A 26 -13.36 7.30 -38.35
CA ARG A 26 -13.02 7.78 -37.02
C ARG A 26 -14.23 7.78 -36.11
N ASP A 27 -15.34 8.36 -36.56
CA ASP A 27 -16.53 8.51 -35.74
C ASP A 27 -17.21 7.14 -35.50
N GLY A 28 -17.17 6.24 -36.48
CA GLY A 28 -17.58 4.84 -36.33
C GLY A 28 -16.70 4.05 -35.35
N MET A 29 -15.38 4.27 -35.37
CA MET A 29 -14.45 3.63 -34.44
C MET A 29 -14.63 4.15 -33.01
N LEU A 30 -14.89 5.45 -32.83
CA LEU A 30 -15.20 6.03 -31.53
C LEU A 30 -16.50 5.47 -30.95
N LEU A 31 -17.54 5.31 -31.78
CA LEU A 31 -18.80 4.71 -31.35
C LEU A 31 -18.63 3.23 -31.00
N LEU A 32 -17.84 2.48 -31.78
CA LEU A 32 -17.53 1.08 -31.50
C LEU A 32 -16.72 0.93 -30.20
N ILE A 33 -15.74 1.80 -29.96
CA ILE A 33 -14.99 1.87 -28.69
C ILE A 33 -15.93 2.20 -27.52
N ALA A 34 -16.87 3.14 -27.70
CA ALA A 34 -17.83 3.49 -26.65
C ALA A 34 -18.77 2.32 -26.30
N VAL A 35 -19.26 1.59 -27.30
CA VAL A 35 -20.10 0.39 -27.10
C VAL A 35 -19.30 -0.72 -26.41
N LEU A 36 -18.03 -0.94 -26.82
CA LEU A 36 -17.14 -1.90 -26.17
C LEU A 36 -16.82 -1.54 -24.71
N LEU A 37 -16.60 -0.26 -24.41
CA LEU A 37 -16.35 0.23 -23.06
C LEU A 37 -17.56 0.03 -22.13
N ILE A 38 -18.78 0.13 -22.67
CA ILE A 38 -20.02 -0.09 -21.91
C ILE A 38 -20.33 -1.59 -21.77
N GLY A 39 -20.14 -2.37 -22.85
CA GLY A 39 -20.52 -3.78 -22.88
C GLY A 39 -19.52 -4.73 -22.22
N TRP A 40 -18.22 -4.48 -22.37
CA TRP A 40 -17.16 -5.38 -21.90
C TRP A 40 -15.93 -4.62 -21.36
N PRO A 41 -16.06 -3.99 -20.18
CA PRO A 41 -14.99 -3.16 -19.59
C PRO A 41 -13.71 -3.95 -19.27
N GLN A 42 -13.79 -5.28 -19.12
CA GLN A 42 -12.63 -6.10 -18.73
C GLN A 42 -11.68 -6.45 -19.87
N THR A 43 -12.17 -6.63 -21.11
CA THR A 43 -11.33 -7.02 -22.26
C THR A 43 -10.50 -5.86 -22.79
N ILE A 44 -11.09 -4.66 -22.86
CA ILE A 44 -10.39 -3.41 -23.22
C ILE A 44 -9.27 -3.12 -22.20
N ASN A 45 -9.53 -3.38 -20.93
CA ASN A 45 -8.56 -3.18 -19.87
C ASN A 45 -7.32 -4.07 -20.04
N SER A 46 -7.48 -5.33 -20.43
CA SER A 46 -6.37 -6.25 -20.68
C SER A 46 -5.50 -5.81 -21.86
N ILE A 47 -6.13 -5.39 -22.97
CA ILE A 47 -5.44 -4.93 -24.18
C ILE A 47 -4.66 -3.64 -23.94
N LEU A 48 -5.20 -2.71 -23.16
CA LEU A 48 -4.52 -1.45 -22.82
C LEU A 48 -3.31 -1.67 -21.90
N VAL A 49 -3.42 -2.61 -20.95
CA VAL A 49 -2.30 -2.98 -20.07
C VAL A 49 -1.19 -3.69 -20.85
N GLU A 50 -1.54 -4.56 -21.80
CA GLU A 50 -0.60 -5.26 -22.67
C GLU A 50 0.12 -4.32 -23.65
N ALA A 51 -0.55 -3.24 -24.08
CA ALA A 51 0.03 -2.17 -24.91
C ALA A 51 0.92 -1.17 -24.13
N GLY A 52 1.20 -1.42 -22.84
CA GLY A 52 2.07 -0.58 -22.03
C GLY A 52 1.40 0.68 -21.45
N PHE A 53 0.08 0.80 -21.54
CA PHE A 53 -0.67 1.83 -20.80
C PHE A 53 -0.83 1.37 -19.35
N GLU A 54 0.16 1.69 -18.51
CA GLU A 54 0.18 1.29 -17.10
C GLU A 54 -0.89 1.99 -16.23
N GLU A 55 -1.57 3.04 -16.72
CA GLU A 55 -2.51 3.83 -15.91
C GLU A 55 -3.72 4.35 -16.70
N GLY A 56 -4.89 3.80 -16.39
CA GLY A 56 -6.19 4.31 -16.81
C GLY A 56 -7.27 3.96 -15.79
N SER A 57 -7.87 4.99 -15.18
CA SER A 57 -9.00 4.89 -14.26
C SER A 57 -10.30 4.76 -15.04
N PHE A 58 -11.06 3.70 -14.80
CA PHE A 58 -12.51 3.74 -14.98
C PHE A 58 -13.14 3.60 -13.59
N ALA A 59 -13.92 4.60 -13.18
CA ALA A 59 -14.69 4.64 -11.93
C ALA A 59 -13.89 4.54 -10.60
N GLY A 60 -12.64 5.05 -10.54
CA GLY A 60 -11.97 5.33 -9.25
C GLY A 60 -11.43 4.13 -8.45
N VAL A 61 -11.54 2.90 -8.96
CA VAL A 61 -11.18 1.68 -8.19
C VAL A 61 -9.68 1.33 -8.29
N LYS A 62 -9.01 1.65 -9.41
CA LYS A 62 -7.62 1.21 -9.66
C LYS A 62 -6.56 1.96 -8.85
N TRP A 63 -6.74 3.26 -8.61
CA TRP A 63 -5.79 4.06 -7.83
C TRP A 63 -5.77 3.65 -6.36
N LYS A 64 -6.93 3.31 -5.80
CA LYS A 64 -7.08 2.92 -4.40
C LYS A 64 -6.29 1.66 -4.06
N ALA A 65 -6.33 0.65 -4.93
CA ALA A 65 -5.57 -0.59 -4.77
C ALA A 65 -4.04 -0.35 -4.83
N LYS A 66 -3.57 0.42 -5.83
CA LYS A 66 -2.15 0.73 -6.03
C LYS A 66 -1.56 1.56 -4.87
N LEU A 67 -2.33 2.50 -4.31
CA LEU A 67 -1.93 3.28 -3.14
C LEU A 67 -1.85 2.41 -1.87
N THR A 68 -2.86 1.56 -1.61
CA THR A 68 -2.81 0.64 -0.46
C THR A 68 -1.69 -0.39 -0.55
N GLN A 69 -1.38 -0.88 -1.75
CA GLN A 69 -0.27 -1.81 -1.97
C GLN A 69 1.09 -1.11 -1.81
N SER A 70 1.20 0.14 -2.26
CA SER A 70 2.42 0.95 -2.08
C SER A 70 2.73 1.18 -0.59
N ASP A 71 1.73 1.47 0.23
CA ASP A 71 1.93 1.63 1.68
C ASP A 71 2.41 0.34 2.36
N ILE A 72 1.83 -0.83 2.00
CA ILE A 72 2.29 -2.13 2.53
C ILE A 72 3.76 -2.39 2.12
N ILE A 73 4.15 -2.04 0.89
CA ILE A 73 5.51 -2.21 0.40
C ILE A 73 6.47 -1.27 1.14
N LEU A 74 6.09 -0.01 1.34
CA LEU A 74 6.90 0.97 2.08
C LEU A 74 7.09 0.58 3.55
N LEU A 75 6.05 0.03 4.18
CA LEU A 75 6.11 -0.46 5.56
C LEU A 75 6.98 -1.71 5.69
N LYS A 76 6.87 -2.66 4.75
CA LYS A 76 7.78 -3.81 4.68
C LYS A 76 9.22 -3.36 4.48
N ALA A 77 9.46 -2.41 3.58
CA ALA A 77 10.78 -1.84 3.37
C ALA A 77 11.32 -1.21 4.66
N GLN A 78 10.50 -0.46 5.40
CA GLN A 78 10.90 0.16 6.66
C GLN A 78 11.25 -0.89 7.74
N ALA A 79 10.48 -1.97 7.84
CA ALA A 79 10.76 -3.07 8.77
C ALA A 79 12.05 -3.82 8.40
N THR A 80 12.27 -4.11 7.12
CA THR A 80 13.51 -4.72 6.62
C THR A 80 14.71 -3.81 6.88
N ILE A 81 14.58 -2.49 6.71
CA ILE A 81 15.65 -1.53 7.00
C ILE A 81 16.01 -1.52 8.49
N ALA A 82 15.01 -1.59 9.37
CA ALA A 82 15.23 -1.65 10.82
C ALA A 82 15.99 -2.93 11.22
N ASP A 83 15.59 -4.08 10.67
CA ASP A 83 16.25 -5.37 10.90
C ASP A 83 17.71 -5.36 10.39
N LEU A 84 17.94 -4.85 9.17
CA LEU A 84 19.29 -4.70 8.61
C LEU A 84 20.18 -3.78 9.45
N LYS A 85 19.59 -2.74 10.07
CA LYS A 85 20.34 -1.85 10.97
C LYS A 85 20.78 -2.58 12.23
N GLU A 86 19.90 -3.36 12.85
CA GLU A 86 20.22 -4.17 14.03
C GLU A 86 21.31 -5.21 13.72
N GLN A 87 21.21 -5.90 12.59
CA GLN A 87 22.25 -6.85 12.15
C GLN A 87 23.61 -6.15 11.95
N ASN A 88 23.62 -4.94 11.39
CA ASN A 88 24.84 -4.16 11.22
C ASN A 88 25.46 -3.72 12.54
N GLU A 89 24.66 -3.27 13.51
CA GLU A 89 25.15 -2.91 14.85
C GLU A 89 25.79 -4.12 15.54
N ASN A 90 25.17 -5.29 15.42
CA ASN A 90 25.73 -6.54 15.95
C ASN A 90 27.06 -6.92 15.27
N LEU A 91 27.12 -6.88 13.93
CA LEU A 91 28.35 -7.09 13.17
C LEU A 91 29.47 -6.14 13.61
N ASN A 92 29.14 -4.88 13.83
CA ASN A 92 30.11 -3.88 14.26
C ASN A 92 30.69 -4.18 15.65
N ASN A 93 29.84 -4.63 16.58
CA ASN A 93 30.28 -5.05 17.92
C ASN A 93 31.20 -6.28 17.87
N ILE A 94 30.88 -7.25 17.00
CA ILE A 94 31.73 -8.45 16.78
C ILE A 94 33.09 -8.05 16.19
N LEU A 95 33.11 -7.12 15.23
CA LEU A 95 34.36 -6.62 14.63
C LEU A 95 35.23 -5.87 15.64
N LEU A 96 34.61 -5.08 16.53
CA LEU A 96 35.33 -4.40 17.61
C LEU A 96 35.95 -5.41 18.59
N ALA A 97 35.22 -6.47 18.95
CA ALA A 97 35.74 -7.54 19.79
C ALA A 97 36.92 -8.27 19.12
N LEU A 98 36.81 -8.61 17.84
CA LEU A 98 37.88 -9.27 17.07
C LEU A 98 39.13 -8.39 16.94
N LYS A 99 38.97 -7.08 16.74
CA LYS A 99 40.09 -6.13 16.65
C LYS A 99 40.99 -6.15 17.89
N SER A 100 40.45 -6.43 19.08
CA SER A 100 41.20 -6.50 20.33
C SER A 100 42.02 -7.78 20.51
N GLN A 101 41.70 -8.84 19.75
CA GLN A 101 42.32 -10.17 19.90
C GLN A 101 43.35 -10.45 18.79
N VAL A 102 43.30 -9.73 17.68
CA VAL A 102 44.13 -10.02 16.50
C VAL A 102 45.44 -9.23 16.50
N HIS A 103 46.55 -9.96 16.37
CA HIS A 103 47.91 -9.40 16.36
C HIS A 103 48.52 -9.29 14.95
N SER A 104 47.95 -9.96 13.95
CA SER A 104 48.42 -9.89 12.57
C SER A 104 48.15 -8.50 11.94
N PRO A 105 49.15 -7.87 11.31
CA PRO A 105 48.99 -6.57 10.65
C PRO A 105 48.07 -6.63 9.42
N GLU A 106 48.04 -7.76 8.71
CA GLU A 106 47.20 -7.99 7.53
C GLU A 106 45.72 -8.03 7.90
N ILE A 107 45.39 -8.81 8.94
CA ILE A 107 44.02 -8.91 9.45
C ILE A 107 43.55 -7.59 10.08
N LYS A 108 44.45 -6.80 10.67
CA LYS A 108 44.12 -5.44 11.15
C LYS A 108 43.72 -4.49 10.01
N ALA A 109 44.37 -4.60 8.85
CA ALA A 109 44.01 -3.80 7.67
C ALA A 109 42.64 -4.21 7.12
N ASP A 110 42.35 -5.52 7.05
CA ASP A 110 41.06 -6.03 6.61
C ASP A 110 39.91 -5.63 7.56
N ILE A 111 40.12 -5.71 8.88
CA ILE A 111 39.15 -5.23 9.88
C ILE A 111 38.90 -3.73 9.72
N ALA A 112 39.93 -2.92 9.44
CA ALA A 112 39.75 -1.49 9.22
C ALA A 112 38.91 -1.20 7.95
N LYS A 113 39.15 -1.95 6.87
CA LYS A 113 38.35 -1.87 5.63
C LYS A 113 36.90 -2.30 5.86
N LEU A 114 36.67 -3.38 6.61
CA LEU A 114 35.32 -3.85 6.97
C LEU A 114 34.56 -2.82 7.79
N ASN A 115 35.21 -2.20 8.78
CA ASN A 115 34.61 -1.13 9.59
C ASN A 115 34.21 0.08 8.74
N GLN A 116 35.04 0.45 7.75
CA GLN A 116 34.72 1.55 6.84
C GLN A 116 33.52 1.22 5.92
N LEU A 117 33.43 -0.02 5.43
CA LEU A 117 32.28 -0.48 4.64
C LEU A 117 31.00 -0.50 5.48
N ASN A 118 31.08 -0.98 6.73
CA ASN A 118 29.96 -0.95 7.67
C ASN A 118 29.50 0.48 7.96
N ALA A 119 30.41 1.42 8.20
CA ALA A 119 30.07 2.81 8.45
C ALA A 119 29.28 3.42 7.27
N ARG A 120 29.72 3.18 6.04
CA ARG A 120 29.01 3.62 4.83
C ARG A 120 27.64 2.95 4.68
N LEU A 121 27.54 1.67 5.02
CA LEU A 121 26.28 0.94 4.96
C LEU A 121 25.26 1.48 5.97
N VAL A 122 25.71 1.82 7.18
CA VAL A 122 24.87 2.46 8.22
C VAL A 122 24.36 3.82 7.75
N GLU A 123 25.23 4.65 7.18
CA GLU A 123 24.85 5.98 6.65
C GLU A 123 23.84 5.86 5.50
N SER A 124 24.10 4.96 4.54
CA SER A 124 23.19 4.70 3.42
C SER A 124 21.83 4.18 3.91
N SER A 125 21.83 3.26 4.88
CA SER A 125 20.60 2.73 5.49
C SER A 125 19.79 3.84 6.20
N ALA A 126 20.46 4.74 6.93
CA ALA A 126 19.80 5.88 7.57
C ALA A 126 19.16 6.82 6.54
N LYS A 127 19.82 7.05 5.40
CA LYS A 127 19.26 7.84 4.30
C LYS A 127 18.02 7.18 3.70
N VAL A 128 18.10 5.88 3.37
CA VAL A 128 16.94 5.13 2.85
C VAL A 128 15.79 5.14 3.86
N GLN A 129 16.07 5.02 5.16
CA GLN A 129 15.04 5.11 6.20
C GLN A 129 14.34 6.48 6.22
N SER A 130 15.10 7.56 6.04
CA SER A 130 14.57 8.92 5.94
C SER A 130 13.72 9.10 4.68
N ASP A 131 14.18 8.58 3.55
CA ASP A 131 13.46 8.65 2.27
C ASP A 131 12.15 7.86 2.35
N VAL A 132 12.18 6.64 2.90
CA VAL A 132 10.98 5.83 3.14
C VAL A 132 10.01 6.57 4.07
N LYS A 133 10.47 7.15 5.18
CA LYS A 133 9.62 7.91 6.10
C LYS A 133 8.98 9.12 5.41
N THR A 134 9.73 9.81 4.56
CA THR A 134 9.25 10.96 3.78
C THR A 134 8.18 10.53 2.79
N ILE A 135 8.42 9.44 2.04
CA ILE A 135 7.46 8.89 1.08
C ILE A 135 6.20 8.38 1.79
N THR A 136 6.32 7.66 2.91
CA THR A 136 5.17 7.20 3.71
C THR A 136 4.35 8.38 4.22
N SER A 137 4.99 9.45 4.68
CA SER A 137 4.28 10.64 5.18
C SER A 137 3.57 11.39 4.03
N ALA A 138 4.21 11.50 2.88
CA ALA A 138 3.62 12.10 1.68
C ALA A 138 2.41 11.29 1.20
N ASN A 139 2.52 9.96 1.15
CA ASN A 139 1.42 9.07 0.77
C ASN A 139 0.30 9.06 1.80
N ALA A 140 0.60 9.07 3.10
CA ALA A 140 -0.40 9.19 4.16
C ALA A 140 -1.23 10.47 3.99
N SER A 141 -0.60 11.60 3.63
CA SER A 141 -1.30 12.86 3.37
C SER A 141 -2.19 12.81 2.12
N LEU A 142 -1.78 12.08 1.08
CA LEU A 142 -2.60 11.85 -0.11
C LEU A 142 -3.80 10.97 0.21
N ILE A 143 -3.62 9.91 1.01
CA ILE A 143 -4.71 9.08 1.50
C ILE A 143 -5.68 9.90 2.36
N GLN A 144 -5.18 10.75 3.26
CA GLN A 144 -6.02 11.65 4.06
C GLN A 144 -6.83 12.61 3.19
N LYS A 145 -6.23 13.21 2.16
CA LYS A 145 -6.93 14.08 1.21
C LYS A 145 -8.01 13.32 0.44
N VAL A 146 -7.72 12.09 0.01
CA VAL A 146 -8.69 11.21 -0.67
C VAL A 146 -9.82 10.76 0.26
N GLN A 147 -9.53 10.52 1.54
CA GLN A 147 -10.52 10.16 2.56
C GLN A 147 -11.41 11.36 2.94
N ALA A 148 -10.83 12.55 3.08
CA ALA A 148 -11.57 13.79 3.36
C ALA A 148 -12.53 14.16 2.22
N SER A 149 -12.16 13.83 0.97
CA SER A 149 -12.98 14.07 -0.22
C SER A 149 -14.04 12.97 -0.48
N THR A 150 -13.97 11.82 0.21
CA THR A 150 -14.94 10.72 0.08
C THR A 150 -15.84 10.55 1.32
N GLY A 151 -15.67 11.36 2.37
CA GLY A 151 -16.55 11.39 3.55
C GLY A 151 -16.52 10.13 4.44
N THR A 152 -15.65 9.16 4.14
CA THR A 152 -15.48 7.93 4.94
C THR A 152 -14.04 7.82 5.39
N ALA A 153 -13.74 8.31 6.59
CA ALA A 153 -12.47 8.03 7.24
C ALA A 153 -12.34 6.52 7.43
N ALA A 154 -11.37 5.89 6.76
CA ALA A 154 -11.16 4.46 6.87
C ALA A 154 -10.71 4.14 8.29
N THR A 155 -11.52 3.36 9.02
CA THR A 155 -11.16 2.89 10.37
C THR A 155 -10.44 1.56 10.24
N TRP A 156 -9.27 1.47 10.84
CA TRP A 156 -8.46 0.26 10.93
C TRP A 156 -8.60 -0.36 12.32
N GLY A 157 -8.70 -1.69 12.37
CA GLY A 157 -8.74 -2.46 13.60
C GLY A 157 -7.55 -3.40 13.70
N VAL A 158 -6.91 -3.47 14.87
CA VAL A 158 -5.94 -4.50 15.20
C VAL A 158 -6.62 -5.54 16.05
N VAL A 159 -6.84 -6.73 15.48
CA VAL A 159 -7.41 -7.87 16.20
C VAL A 159 -6.27 -8.55 16.97
N TYR A 160 -6.36 -8.54 18.30
CA TYR A 160 -5.32 -9.06 19.18
C TYR A 160 -5.85 -10.12 20.18
N GLY A 161 -7.15 -10.40 20.15
CA GLY A 161 -7.81 -11.39 21.00
C GLY A 161 -8.97 -12.08 20.29
N GLY A 162 -9.31 -13.27 20.77
CA GLY A 162 -10.32 -14.13 20.16
C GLY A 162 -10.80 -15.16 21.18
N ASP A 163 -11.90 -14.84 21.86
CA ASP A 163 -12.41 -15.59 22.99
C ASP A 163 -13.79 -16.17 22.69
N ARG A 164 -14.15 -17.24 23.42
CA ARG A 164 -15.48 -17.87 23.30
C ARG A 164 -16.51 -17.23 24.21
N THR A 165 -16.07 -16.49 25.24
CA THR A 165 -16.93 -15.87 26.24
C THR A 165 -16.67 -14.37 26.32
N LEU A 166 -17.71 -13.61 26.65
CA LEU A 166 -17.61 -12.17 26.78
C LEU A 166 -16.68 -11.76 27.93
N ASP A 167 -16.67 -12.51 29.03
CA ASP A 167 -15.84 -12.15 30.20
C ASP A 167 -14.34 -12.30 29.94
N ALA A 168 -13.94 -13.30 29.14
CA ALA A 168 -12.55 -13.42 28.68
C ALA A 168 -12.16 -12.24 27.77
N ALA A 169 -13.04 -11.85 26.85
CA ALA A 169 -12.80 -10.68 26.01
C ALA A 169 -12.77 -9.36 26.80
N LYS A 170 -13.59 -9.22 27.86
CA LYS A 170 -13.53 -8.07 28.79
C LYS A 170 -12.19 -7.98 29.48
N TYR A 171 -11.65 -9.10 29.95
CA TYR A 171 -10.30 -9.13 30.53
C TYR A 171 -9.24 -8.66 29.54
N GLU A 172 -9.30 -9.10 28.28
CA GLU A 172 -8.38 -8.65 27.21
C GLU A 172 -8.47 -7.14 26.95
N VAL A 173 -9.67 -6.57 26.89
CA VAL A 173 -9.87 -5.14 26.63
C VAL A 173 -9.53 -4.26 27.85
N GLN A 174 -9.89 -4.68 29.06
CA GLN A 174 -9.71 -3.86 30.26
C GLN A 174 -8.29 -3.95 30.82
N THR A 175 -7.66 -5.12 30.73
CA THR A 175 -6.37 -5.38 31.36
C THR A 175 -5.23 -5.44 30.34
N ILE A 176 -5.37 -6.25 29.30
CA ILE A 176 -4.26 -6.51 28.37
C ILE A 176 -4.03 -5.33 27.44
N ALA A 177 -5.09 -4.69 26.94
CA ALA A 177 -4.97 -3.52 26.08
C ALA A 177 -4.12 -2.41 26.73
N SER A 178 -4.46 -2.04 27.97
CA SER A 178 -3.75 -1.02 28.75
C SER A 178 -2.27 -1.38 28.97
N LYS A 179 -1.97 -2.65 29.31
CA LYS A 179 -0.59 -3.13 29.50
C LYS A 179 0.25 -3.05 28.23
N LEU A 180 -0.37 -3.31 27.07
CA LEU A 180 0.29 -3.24 25.76
C LEU A 180 0.24 -1.83 25.15
N GLY A 181 -0.36 -0.84 25.83
CA GLY A 181 -0.56 0.50 25.30
C GLY A 181 -1.42 0.51 24.03
N LEU A 182 -2.40 -0.39 23.94
CA LEU A 182 -3.40 -0.43 22.89
C LEU A 182 -4.56 0.49 23.28
N GLN A 183 -4.78 1.53 22.49
CA GLN A 183 -5.83 2.52 22.71
C GLN A 183 -7.10 2.16 21.92
N ASN A 184 -8.24 2.69 22.33
CA ASN A 184 -9.54 2.47 21.68
C ASN A 184 -9.87 0.98 21.48
N ALA A 185 -9.58 0.18 22.51
CA ALA A 185 -9.86 -1.25 22.52
C ALA A 185 -11.36 -1.49 22.81
N ALA A 186 -11.98 -2.33 21.99
CA ALA A 186 -13.37 -2.71 22.11
C ALA A 186 -13.57 -4.18 21.74
N ILE A 187 -14.70 -4.74 22.14
CA ILE A 187 -15.08 -6.13 21.87
C ILE A 187 -16.03 -6.17 20.68
N TYR A 188 -15.71 -7.00 19.69
CA TYR A 188 -16.55 -7.25 18.52
C TYR A 188 -16.94 -8.72 18.47
N TYR A 189 -18.24 -9.02 18.40
CA TYR A 189 -18.73 -10.39 18.22
C TYR A 189 -18.83 -10.70 16.72
N ARG A 190 -18.05 -11.68 16.26
CA ARG A 190 -17.97 -12.09 14.86
C ARG A 190 -17.66 -13.58 14.75
N ASN A 191 -18.38 -14.29 13.88
CA ASN A 191 -18.20 -15.72 13.63
C ASN A 191 -18.21 -16.56 14.93
N ASN A 192 -19.23 -16.33 15.77
CA ASN A 192 -19.42 -17.04 17.04
C ASN A 192 -18.23 -16.91 18.02
N SER A 193 -17.52 -15.78 17.99
CA SER A 193 -16.37 -15.49 18.84
C SER A 193 -16.28 -13.99 19.14
N PHE A 194 -15.87 -13.66 20.37
CA PHE A 194 -15.60 -12.30 20.81
C PHE A 194 -14.16 -11.91 20.45
N ARG A 195 -14.01 -10.86 19.67
CA ARG A 195 -12.73 -10.35 19.18
C ARG A 195 -12.38 -9.07 19.92
N SER A 196 -11.21 -9.05 20.53
CA SER A 196 -10.66 -7.83 21.14
C SER A 196 -9.91 -7.06 20.04
N VAL A 197 -10.37 -5.83 19.77
CA VAL A 197 -9.90 -5.02 18.65
C VAL A 197 -9.54 -3.62 19.12
N ALA A 198 -8.33 -3.18 18.81
CA ALA A 198 -7.89 -1.79 19.01
C ALA A 198 -8.07 -1.01 17.71
N THR A 199 -8.81 0.10 17.74
CA THR A 199 -9.17 0.85 16.53
C THR A 199 -8.42 2.17 16.39
N THR A 200 -8.17 2.57 15.15
CA THR A 200 -7.57 3.86 14.78
C THR A 200 -7.98 4.27 13.37
N THR A 201 -7.95 5.56 13.07
CA THR A 201 -8.15 6.09 11.71
C THR A 201 -6.85 6.14 10.90
N ASP A 202 -5.70 5.89 11.52
CA ASP A 202 -4.38 5.91 10.87
C ASP A 202 -3.82 4.48 10.71
N ARG A 203 -3.56 4.09 9.46
CA ARG A 203 -2.97 2.78 9.15
C ARG A 203 -1.59 2.60 9.79
N LEU A 204 -0.77 3.65 9.83
CA LEU A 204 0.57 3.59 10.43
C LEU A 204 0.47 3.31 11.93
N GLN A 205 -0.46 3.97 12.61
CA GLN A 205 -0.75 3.68 14.01
C GLN A 205 -1.25 2.25 14.20
N ALA A 206 -2.07 1.70 13.30
CA ALA A 206 -2.53 0.31 13.37
C ALA A 206 -1.36 -0.70 13.27
N GLU A 207 -0.34 -0.43 12.45
CA GLU A 207 0.87 -1.26 12.37
C GLU A 207 1.72 -1.20 13.64
N GLN A 208 1.85 -0.02 14.25
CA GLN A 208 2.52 0.13 15.53
C GLN A 208 1.80 -0.65 16.65
N LEU A 209 0.46 -0.56 16.67
CA LEU A 209 -0.39 -1.34 17.58
C LEU A 209 -0.25 -2.84 17.31
N LEU A 210 -0.20 -3.27 16.05
CA LEU A 210 0.01 -4.66 15.66
C LEU A 210 1.34 -5.21 16.19
N LYS A 211 2.43 -4.44 16.09
CA LYS A 211 3.73 -4.87 16.61
C LYS A 211 3.65 -5.22 18.10
N LYS A 212 3.04 -4.33 18.90
CA LYS A 212 2.81 -4.55 20.34
C LYS A 212 1.88 -5.74 20.60
N ALA A 213 0.80 -5.87 19.83
CA ALA A 213 -0.10 -7.03 19.93
C ALA A 213 0.63 -8.35 19.63
N LYS A 214 1.53 -8.37 18.64
CA LYS A 214 2.31 -9.55 18.25
C LYS A 214 3.37 -9.97 19.25
N GLU A 215 3.83 -9.07 20.12
CA GLU A 215 4.69 -9.44 21.27
C GLU A 215 3.97 -10.42 22.21
N ARG A 216 2.63 -10.31 22.31
CA ARG A 216 1.81 -11.20 23.14
C ARG A 216 1.21 -12.37 22.35
N ARG A 217 0.64 -12.10 21.17
CA ARG A 217 -0.10 -13.06 20.34
C ARG A 217 0.34 -12.95 18.88
N LYS A 218 1.12 -13.94 18.42
CA LYS A 218 1.71 -13.95 17.07
C LYS A 218 0.66 -13.97 15.94
N ASP A 219 -0.53 -14.48 16.22
CA ASP A 219 -1.67 -14.55 15.32
C ASP A 219 -2.47 -13.23 15.21
N SER A 220 -2.05 -12.17 15.90
CA SER A 220 -2.67 -10.84 15.75
C SER A 220 -2.55 -10.32 14.31
N TYR A 221 -3.58 -9.60 13.84
CA TYR A 221 -3.66 -9.09 12.47
C TYR A 221 -4.44 -7.77 12.37
N ILE A 222 -4.21 -7.03 11.28
CA ILE A 222 -4.91 -5.77 11.00
C ILE A 222 -6.02 -6.00 10.00
N VAL A 223 -7.14 -5.32 10.20
CA VAL A 223 -8.32 -5.35 9.35
C VAL A 223 -8.78 -3.94 9.01
N ASN A 224 -9.42 -3.78 7.85
CA ASN A 224 -10.22 -2.60 7.57
C ASN A 224 -11.60 -2.81 8.18
N MET A 225 -12.01 -1.97 9.13
CA MET A 225 -13.27 -2.12 9.84
C MET A 225 -14.48 -2.01 8.91
N SER A 226 -14.37 -1.23 7.82
CA SER A 226 -15.47 -1.06 6.86
C SER A 226 -15.80 -2.34 6.09
N THR A 227 -14.84 -3.28 5.97
CA THR A 227 -15.06 -4.58 5.32
C THR A 227 -15.15 -5.72 6.32
N TRP A 228 -14.48 -5.58 7.47
CA TRP A 228 -14.42 -6.64 8.47
C TRP A 228 -15.65 -6.67 9.40
N CYS A 229 -16.22 -5.51 9.70
CA CYS A 229 -17.44 -5.35 10.48
C CYS A 229 -18.23 -4.13 9.92
N PRO A 230 -18.81 -4.27 8.71
CA PRO A 230 -19.38 -3.15 7.96
C PRO A 230 -20.56 -2.49 8.67
N SER A 231 -21.29 -3.27 9.48
CA SER A 231 -22.35 -2.77 10.33
C SER A 231 -22.17 -3.33 11.73
N THR A 232 -22.30 -2.45 12.72
CA THR A 232 -22.17 -2.78 14.13
C THR A 232 -23.49 -2.45 14.83
N THR A 233 -23.92 -3.35 15.72
CA THR A 233 -24.98 -3.07 16.68
C THR A 233 -24.40 -3.16 18.08
N GLU A 234 -24.52 -2.11 18.86
CA GLU A 234 -24.09 -2.15 20.26
C GLU A 234 -25.03 -3.07 21.07
N LYS A 235 -24.41 -3.97 21.83
CA LYS A 235 -25.03 -4.87 22.79
C LYS A 235 -24.36 -4.65 24.15
N ASN A 236 -24.85 -5.31 25.19
CA ASN A 236 -24.38 -5.15 26.57
C ASN A 236 -22.86 -5.44 26.74
N GLY A 237 -22.04 -4.42 26.48
CA GLY A 237 -20.58 -4.46 26.59
C GLY A 237 -19.81 -4.97 25.37
N TYR A 238 -20.44 -5.07 24.18
CA TYR A 238 -19.75 -5.44 22.93
C TYR A 238 -20.49 -4.93 21.69
N PHE A 239 -19.82 -4.92 20.55
CA PHE A 239 -20.40 -4.62 19.24
C PHE A 239 -20.64 -5.91 18.45
N GLU A 240 -21.87 -6.14 17.99
CA GLU A 240 -22.21 -7.27 17.14
C GLU A 240 -22.03 -6.92 15.67
N CYS A 241 -21.25 -7.71 14.93
CA CYS A 241 -21.05 -7.55 13.49
C CYS A 241 -22.14 -8.31 12.73
N LEU A 242 -23.03 -7.59 12.04
CA LEU A 242 -24.05 -8.21 11.21
C LEU A 242 -23.45 -8.58 9.84
N ASN A 243 -23.60 -9.85 9.45
CA ASN A 243 -23.15 -10.45 8.19
C ASN A 243 -21.65 -10.25 7.85
N PRO A 244 -20.77 -11.11 8.37
CA PRO A 244 -19.34 -11.13 8.07
C PRO A 244 -18.96 -11.80 6.75
#